data_AF-A0A7M7NF97-F1
#
_entry.id   AF-A0A7M7NF97-F1
#
_cell.length_a   1.000
_cell.length_b   1.000
_cell.length_c   1.000
_cell.angle_alpha   90.00
_cell.angle_beta   90.00
_cell.angle_gamma   90.00
#
_symmetry.space_group_name_H-M   'P 1'
#
loop_
_entity.id
_entity.type
_entity.pdbx_description
1 polymer ?
#
loop_
_entity_poly.entity_id
_entity_poly.type
_entity_poly.pdbx_seq_one_letter_code
_entity_poly.pdbx_strand_id
1 'polypeptide(L)'
;MAVLGTISGLFLMTTVYLMVAVVVIFFIYDYWTHTYFKRLGIPGPPPKPIFGNALDFSKQPIFDVIDEYANKYGPVVGIYMWRRPLLLIRDLDMLRDIMVKDHHRFYNKFPFPMSSGNFDNALFLLRDAQWKRVRDITTPTFTGKKMKMMSGILNEGADTMVEKLLQSCDEDGNIDSLELFGSFVMDSVASCGFGLKVNSQKDKDHLFIKNGKRFFEFIFNSPVFMAVSFMPFLRPVVKFFNFSLFPKDVIHFFTDVTEKAVALRESHPSRQRVDFLQLLIDAKNGKSKMASENDEDDIHNKYFKDAGADENISTKTQKYLTREELLAQN
;
A
#
# COMPACT_ATOMS: atom_id res chain seq x y z
N MET A 1 50.00 -14.51 -36.98
CA MET A 1 49.44 -14.94 -35.67
C MET A 1 49.88 -14.06 -34.49
N ALA A 2 51.15 -13.63 -34.37
CA ALA A 2 51.62 -12.81 -33.24
C ALA A 2 50.96 -11.42 -33.09
N VAL A 3 50.65 -10.74 -34.21
CA VAL A 3 49.99 -9.41 -34.19
C VAL A 3 48.54 -9.47 -33.72
N LEU A 4 47.83 -10.56 -34.02
CA LEU A 4 46.45 -10.76 -33.55
C LEU A 4 46.40 -11.03 -32.03
N GLY A 5 47.42 -11.70 -31.47
CA GLY A 5 47.52 -11.97 -30.03
C GLY A 5 47.89 -10.76 -29.18
N THR A 6 48.61 -9.79 -29.76
CA THR A 6 48.96 -8.53 -29.06
C THR A 6 47.79 -7.55 -29.04
N ILE A 7 47.03 -7.45 -30.14
CA ILE A 7 45.81 -6.64 -30.21
C ILE A 7 44.73 -7.17 -29.26
N SER A 8 44.55 -8.49 -29.17
CA SER A 8 43.59 -9.09 -28.23
C SER A 8 43.99 -8.87 -26.77
N GLY A 9 45.29 -8.93 -26.44
CA GLY A 9 45.80 -8.63 -25.11
C GLY A 9 45.61 -7.17 -24.67
N LEU A 10 45.83 -6.22 -25.58
CA LEU A 10 45.55 -4.79 -25.34
C LEU A 10 44.06 -4.53 -25.10
N PHE A 11 43.18 -5.18 -25.87
CA PHE A 11 41.72 -5.06 -25.70
C PHE A 11 41.24 -5.65 -24.36
N LEU A 12 41.85 -6.76 -23.92
CA LEU A 12 41.57 -7.36 -22.62
C LEU A 12 42.01 -6.43 -21.47
N MET A 13 43.18 -5.81 -21.58
CA MET A 13 43.66 -4.88 -20.54
C MET A 13 42.80 -3.62 -20.46
N THR A 14 42.44 -3.00 -21.60
CA THR A 14 41.58 -1.81 -21.60
C THR A 14 40.18 -2.09 -21.07
N THR A 15 39.60 -3.25 -21.40
CA THR A 15 38.29 -3.66 -20.84
C THR A 15 38.37 -3.89 -19.33
N VAL A 16 39.43 -4.51 -18.81
CA VAL A 16 39.64 -4.66 -17.36
C VAL A 16 39.80 -3.31 -16.68
N TYR A 17 40.62 -2.39 -17.20
CA TYR A 17 40.78 -1.05 -16.64
C TYR A 17 39.46 -0.27 -16.63
N LEU A 18 38.66 -0.38 -17.69
CA LEU A 18 37.36 0.27 -17.76
C LEU A 18 36.37 -0.33 -16.74
N MET A 19 36.34 -1.66 -16.57
CA MET A 19 35.53 -2.29 -15.52
C MET A 19 35.96 -1.82 -14.13
N VAL A 20 37.25 -1.79 -13.84
CA VAL A 20 37.77 -1.30 -12.55
C VAL A 20 37.39 0.16 -12.34
N ALA A 21 37.56 1.02 -13.35
CA ALA A 21 37.17 2.42 -13.26
C ALA A 21 35.67 2.59 -12.98
N VAL A 22 34.80 1.81 -13.64
CA VAL A 22 33.35 1.81 -13.39
C VAL A 22 33.03 1.39 -11.95
N VAL A 23 33.68 0.35 -11.44
CA VAL A 23 33.51 -0.11 -10.05
C VAL A 23 33.95 0.96 -9.05
N VAL A 24 35.11 1.59 -9.28
CA VAL A 24 35.62 2.67 -8.42
C VAL A 24 34.68 3.87 -8.43
N ILE A 25 34.23 4.33 -9.61
CA ILE A 25 33.27 5.43 -9.73
C ILE A 25 31.96 5.09 -9.02
N PHE A 26 31.50 3.84 -9.15
CA PHE A 26 30.29 3.38 -8.47
C PHE A 26 30.41 3.49 -6.94
N PHE A 27 31.52 3.00 -6.34
CA PHE A 27 31.73 3.08 -4.88
C PHE A 27 31.95 4.51 -4.38
N ILE A 28 32.64 5.36 -5.16
CA ILE A 28 32.77 6.79 -4.84
C ILE A 28 31.38 7.45 -4.82
N TYR A 29 30.56 7.17 -5.83
CA TYR A 29 29.20 7.69 -5.93
C TYR A 29 28.30 7.16 -4.80
N ASP A 30 28.41 5.88 -4.44
CA ASP A 30 27.70 5.25 -3.33
C ASP A 30 28.02 5.93 -2.00
N TYR A 31 29.31 6.05 -1.68
CA TYR A 31 29.79 6.75 -0.49
C TYR A 31 29.32 8.21 -0.46
N TRP A 32 29.40 8.93 -1.58
CA TRP A 32 28.93 10.30 -1.67
C TRP A 32 27.42 10.42 -1.41
N THR A 33 26.61 9.47 -1.87
CA THR A 33 25.16 9.45 -1.57
C THR A 33 24.86 9.19 -0.09
N HIS A 34 25.64 8.32 0.55
CA HIS A 34 25.54 7.99 1.97
C HIS A 34 26.03 9.07 2.93
N THR A 35 26.61 10.16 2.42
CA THR A 35 26.98 11.33 3.25
C THR A 35 25.91 12.42 3.27
N TYR A 36 24.76 12.24 2.61
CA TYR A 36 23.68 13.24 2.53
C TYR A 36 23.25 13.79 3.91
N PHE A 37 22.85 12.93 4.84
CA PHE A 37 22.43 13.34 6.19
C PHE A 37 23.58 13.90 7.03
N LYS A 38 24.79 13.36 6.87
CA LYS A 38 25.99 13.89 7.52
C LYS A 38 26.26 15.34 7.10
N ARG A 39 26.07 15.67 5.80
CA ARG A 39 26.19 17.04 5.29
C ARG A 39 25.10 17.98 5.79
N LEU A 40 23.92 17.45 6.12
CA LEU A 40 22.81 18.20 6.71
C LEU A 40 22.89 18.31 8.24
N GLY A 41 23.87 17.67 8.88
CA GLY A 41 23.97 17.62 10.35
C GLY A 41 22.90 16.75 11.02
N ILE A 42 22.23 15.87 10.27
CA ILE A 42 21.21 14.96 10.80
C ILE A 42 21.88 13.69 11.32
N PRO A 43 21.65 13.30 12.60
CA PRO A 43 22.26 12.12 13.19
C PRO A 43 21.64 10.83 12.63
N GLY A 44 22.41 9.75 12.67
CA GLY A 44 21.92 8.44 12.23
C GLY A 44 22.99 7.35 12.25
N PRO A 45 22.58 6.09 12.10
CA PRO A 45 23.48 4.96 12.05
C PRO A 45 24.40 5.03 10.82
N PRO A 46 25.67 4.65 10.94
CA PRO A 46 26.58 4.65 9.81
C PRO A 46 26.07 3.67 8.72
N PRO A 47 25.89 4.12 7.47
CA PRO A 47 25.43 3.26 6.38
C PRO A 47 26.51 2.27 5.96
N LYS A 48 26.10 1.06 5.59
CA LYS A 48 26.96 0.06 4.94
C LYS A 48 27.03 0.33 3.44
N PRO A 49 28.17 0.05 2.78
CA PRO A 49 28.30 0.23 1.32
C PRO A 49 27.17 -0.49 0.58
N ILE A 50 26.60 0.14 -0.45
CA ILE A 50 25.50 -0.33 -1.31
C ILE A 50 24.14 -0.44 -0.60
N PHE A 51 24.11 -1.09 0.56
CA PHE A 51 22.88 -1.44 1.26
C PHE A 51 22.36 -0.36 2.20
N GLY A 52 23.21 0.61 2.59
CA GLY A 52 22.88 1.56 3.63
C GLY A 52 22.61 0.83 4.95
N ASN A 53 21.44 1.06 5.53
CA ASN A 53 20.93 0.43 6.74
C ASN A 53 19.93 -0.71 6.44
N ALA A 54 19.70 -1.08 5.17
CA ALA A 54 18.70 -2.07 4.79
C ALA A 54 18.93 -3.46 5.43
N LEU A 55 20.19 -3.83 5.67
CA LEU A 55 20.54 -5.11 6.29
C LEU A 55 20.17 -5.21 7.77
N ASP A 56 19.88 -4.08 8.41
CA ASP A 56 19.46 -4.08 9.82
C ASP A 56 17.98 -4.50 9.91
N PHE A 57 17.15 -4.05 8.95
CA PHE A 57 15.74 -4.43 8.80
C PHE A 57 15.51 -5.87 8.32
N SER A 58 16.54 -6.55 7.81
CA SER A 58 16.44 -7.98 7.46
C SER A 58 16.72 -8.92 8.63
N LYS A 59 17.32 -8.40 9.72
CA LYS A 59 17.77 -9.21 10.86
C LYS A 59 16.83 -9.15 12.05
N GLN A 60 16.03 -8.10 12.14
CA GLN A 60 15.14 -7.82 13.25
C GLN A 60 13.82 -7.26 12.72
N PRO A 61 12.72 -7.36 13.48
CA PRO A 61 11.46 -6.71 13.15
C PRO A 61 11.66 -5.21 12.89
N ILE A 62 10.92 -4.67 11.91
CA ILE A 62 11.09 -3.29 11.44
C ILE A 62 10.94 -2.27 12.57
N PHE A 63 9.97 -2.48 13.46
CA PHE A 63 9.67 -1.55 14.54
C PHE A 63 10.77 -1.52 15.62
N ASP A 64 11.38 -2.67 15.93
CA ASP A 64 12.48 -2.75 16.89
C ASP A 64 13.69 -1.95 16.42
N VAL A 65 14.02 -2.03 15.12
CA VAL A 65 15.11 -1.26 14.50
C VAL A 65 14.81 0.25 14.54
N ILE A 66 13.56 0.64 14.26
CA ILE A 66 13.14 2.05 14.32
C ILE A 66 13.27 2.59 15.74
N ASP A 67 12.83 1.82 16.74
CA ASP A 67 12.92 2.21 18.15
C ASP A 67 14.37 2.30 18.63
N GLU A 68 15.22 1.32 18.28
CA GLU A 68 16.65 1.37 18.59
C GLU A 68 17.29 2.65 18.02
N TYR A 69 17.02 2.96 16.75
CA TYR A 69 17.55 4.16 16.10
C TYR A 69 17.05 5.44 16.74
N ALA A 70 15.75 5.55 17.01
CA ALA A 70 15.17 6.73 17.64
C ALA A 70 15.68 6.94 19.08
N ASN A 71 15.90 5.85 19.82
CA ASN A 71 16.44 5.91 21.19
C ASN A 71 17.93 6.30 21.20
N LYS A 72 18.70 5.89 20.18
CA LYS A 72 20.14 6.15 20.11
C LYS A 72 20.51 7.51 19.49
N TYR A 73 19.80 7.93 18.45
CA TYR A 73 20.15 9.10 17.65
C TYR A 73 19.21 10.30 17.86
N GLY A 74 18.12 10.11 18.62
CA GLY A 74 17.16 11.15 18.94
C GLY A 74 15.88 11.11 18.09
N PRO A 75 15.02 12.14 18.17
CA PRO A 75 13.69 12.12 17.56
C PRO A 75 13.70 12.27 16.04
N VAL A 76 14.82 12.67 15.44
CA VAL A 76 14.96 12.82 13.98
C VAL A 76 16.22 12.07 13.55
N VAL A 77 16.04 11.00 12.78
CA VAL A 77 17.13 10.09 12.40
C VAL A 77 17.21 9.93 10.90
N GLY A 78 18.39 10.17 10.33
CA GLY A 78 18.67 9.91 8.92
C GLY A 78 19.13 8.48 8.71
N ILE A 79 18.42 7.71 7.90
CA ILE A 79 18.79 6.33 7.51
C ILE A 79 18.84 6.20 6.00
N TYR A 80 19.52 5.17 5.51
CA TYR A 80 19.57 4.87 4.08
C TYR A 80 18.97 3.51 3.80
N MET A 81 17.91 3.46 3.00
CA MET A 81 17.47 2.18 2.41
C MET A 81 18.14 2.06 1.05
N TRP A 82 19.11 1.16 0.95
CA TRP A 82 20.05 1.12 -0.16
C TRP A 82 20.78 2.47 -0.25
N ARG A 83 20.55 3.20 -1.33
CA ARG A 83 21.11 4.53 -1.58
C ARG A 83 20.13 5.67 -1.34
N ARG A 84 18.88 5.34 -1.00
CA ARG A 84 17.83 6.33 -0.82
C ARG A 84 17.86 6.86 0.62
N PRO A 85 18.02 8.17 0.82
CA PRO A 85 17.89 8.76 2.14
C PRO A 85 16.42 8.71 2.60
N LEU A 86 16.19 8.26 3.83
CA LEU A 86 14.92 8.30 4.54
C LEU A 86 15.10 8.98 5.88
N LEU A 87 14.12 9.80 6.25
CA LEU A 87 14.09 10.50 7.52
C LEU A 87 13.07 9.82 8.43
N LEU A 88 13.52 9.26 9.55
CA LEU A 88 12.66 8.77 10.61
C LEU A 88 12.36 9.94 11.55
N ILE A 89 11.07 10.16 11.84
CA ILE A 89 10.60 11.31 12.63
C ILE A 89 9.71 10.80 13.74
N ARG A 90 10.10 11.07 14.99
CA ARG A 90 9.35 10.80 16.23
C ARG A 90 8.93 12.09 16.94
N ASP A 91 9.26 13.24 16.35
CA ASP A 91 8.85 14.56 16.84
C ASP A 91 7.40 14.88 16.40
N LEU A 92 6.52 15.18 17.36
CA LEU A 92 5.09 15.37 17.11
C LEU A 92 4.79 16.66 16.33
N ASP A 93 5.55 17.73 16.57
CA ASP A 93 5.34 19.01 15.87
C ASP A 93 5.74 18.88 14.40
N MET A 94 6.87 18.23 14.12
CA MET A 94 7.28 17.90 12.75
C MET A 94 6.30 16.96 12.07
N LEU A 95 5.78 15.94 12.76
CA LEU A 95 4.76 15.06 12.21
C LEU A 95 3.47 15.82 11.87
N ARG A 96 3.04 16.75 12.73
CA ARG A 96 1.89 17.63 12.46
C ARG A 96 2.13 18.51 11.24
N ASP A 97 3.32 19.09 11.13
CA ASP A 97 3.68 19.93 9.98
C ASP A 97 3.65 19.11 8.68
N ILE A 98 4.25 17.91 8.66
CA ILE A 98 4.35 17.06 7.46
C ILE A 98 2.99 16.44 7.08
N MET A 99 2.28 15.86 8.05
CA MET A 99 1.08 15.06 7.79
C MET A 99 -0.19 15.90 7.67
N VAL A 100 -0.20 17.12 8.21
CA VAL A 100 -1.39 17.96 8.27
C VAL A 100 -1.21 19.29 7.56
N LYS A 101 -0.31 20.17 8.07
CA LYS A 101 -0.16 21.53 7.53
C LYS A 101 0.34 21.52 6.07
N ASP A 102 1.42 20.79 5.83
CA ASP A 102 2.08 20.67 4.53
C ASP A 102 1.72 19.37 3.80
N HIS A 103 0.59 18.73 4.13
CA HIS A 103 0.21 17.44 3.53
C HIS A 103 0.19 17.48 1.99
N HIS A 104 -0.14 18.65 1.40
CA HIS A 104 -0.15 18.91 -0.03
C HIS A 104 1.24 18.73 -0.69
N ARG A 105 2.32 18.63 0.09
CA ARG A 105 3.68 18.32 -0.38
C ARG A 105 4.07 16.86 -0.17
N PHE A 106 3.39 16.14 0.73
CA PHE A 106 3.79 14.82 1.24
C PHE A 106 2.77 13.70 1.02
N TYR A 107 1.70 13.93 0.25
CA TYR A 107 0.63 12.93 0.07
C TYR A 107 1.05 11.69 -0.75
N ASN A 108 2.16 11.75 -1.48
CA ASN A 108 2.68 10.61 -2.24
C ASN A 108 3.38 9.59 -1.33
N LYS A 109 2.89 8.35 -1.32
CA LYS A 109 3.50 7.24 -0.58
C LYS A 109 4.82 6.75 -1.22
N PHE A 110 5.55 5.94 -0.45
CA PHE A 110 6.77 5.30 -0.90
C PHE A 110 6.53 4.57 -2.25
N PRO A 111 7.33 4.84 -3.30
CA PRO A 111 7.14 4.20 -4.59
C PRO A 111 7.59 2.76 -4.52
N PHE A 112 6.65 1.86 -4.29
CA PHE A 112 6.90 0.44 -4.40
C PHE A 112 7.20 0.10 -5.88
N PRO A 113 8.30 -0.62 -6.18
CA PRO A 113 8.63 -1.12 -7.51
C PRO A 113 7.70 -2.29 -7.88
N MET A 114 6.42 -1.99 -8.01
CA MET A 114 5.36 -2.95 -8.34
C MET A 114 4.77 -2.63 -9.70
N SER A 115 4.35 -3.68 -10.39
CA SER A 115 3.56 -3.66 -11.62
C SER A 115 2.64 -4.87 -11.58
N SER A 116 1.35 -4.64 -11.47
CA SER A 116 0.32 -5.69 -11.32
C SER A 116 -0.86 -5.49 -12.27
N GLY A 117 -0.63 -4.76 -13.37
CA GLY A 117 -1.68 -4.41 -14.32
C GLY A 117 -2.66 -3.42 -13.69
N ASN A 118 -3.96 -3.76 -13.70
CA ASN A 118 -5.02 -2.88 -13.18
C ASN A 118 -4.83 -2.49 -11.72
N PHE A 119 -4.22 -3.36 -10.90
CA PHE A 119 -4.01 -3.09 -9.47
C PHE A 119 -3.08 -1.89 -9.23
N ASP A 120 -2.28 -1.47 -10.22
CA ASP A 120 -1.49 -0.24 -10.14
C ASP A 120 -2.38 1.02 -9.99
N ASN A 121 -3.67 0.92 -10.34
CA ASN A 121 -4.67 1.98 -10.15
C ASN A 121 -5.30 1.98 -8.75
N ALA A 122 -4.87 1.11 -7.83
CA ALA A 122 -5.36 1.10 -6.46
C ALA A 122 -4.98 2.40 -5.75
N LEU A 123 -5.88 2.96 -4.93
CA LEU A 123 -5.72 4.29 -4.33
C LEU A 123 -4.41 4.46 -3.54
N PHE A 124 -3.89 3.39 -2.92
CA PHE A 124 -2.64 3.45 -2.16
C PHE A 124 -1.36 3.41 -3.04
N LEU A 125 -1.48 3.12 -4.34
CA LEU A 125 -0.38 3.13 -5.32
C LEU A 125 -0.40 4.34 -6.24
N LEU A 126 -1.57 4.94 -6.42
CA LEU A 126 -1.74 6.18 -7.18
C LEU A 126 -0.90 7.32 -6.61
N ARG A 127 -0.56 8.28 -7.48
CA ARG A 127 0.25 9.45 -7.15
C ARG A 127 -0.37 10.72 -7.70
N ASP A 128 0.07 11.85 -7.16
CA ASP A 128 -0.18 13.18 -7.72
C ASP A 128 -1.68 13.45 -7.95
N ALA A 129 -2.02 14.08 -9.08
CA ALA A 129 -3.40 14.43 -9.42
C ALA A 129 -4.33 13.21 -9.56
N GLN A 130 -3.81 12.04 -9.93
CA GLN A 130 -4.61 10.81 -10.04
C GLN A 130 -5.05 10.32 -8.67
N TRP A 131 -4.11 10.29 -7.71
CA TRP A 131 -4.41 9.96 -6.32
C TRP A 131 -5.47 10.89 -5.76
N LYS A 132 -5.28 12.21 -5.92
CA LYS A 132 -6.23 13.22 -5.43
C LYS A 132 -7.63 12.97 -6.00
N ARG A 133 -7.74 12.85 -7.34
CA ARG A 133 -9.02 12.57 -8.01
C ARG A 133 -9.71 11.33 -7.47
N VAL A 134 -9.02 10.19 -7.42
CA VAL A 134 -9.63 8.93 -6.99
C VAL A 134 -10.00 8.98 -5.51
N ARG A 135 -9.17 9.64 -4.67
CA ARG A 135 -9.49 9.87 -3.26
C ARG A 135 -10.74 10.71 -3.08
N ASP A 136 -10.86 11.82 -3.80
CA ASP A 136 -12.01 12.73 -3.73
C ASP A 136 -13.31 12.01 -4.14
N ILE A 137 -13.24 11.10 -5.11
CA ILE A 137 -14.38 10.31 -5.57
C ILE A 137 -14.76 9.20 -4.57
N THR A 138 -13.78 8.58 -3.91
CA THR A 138 -14.00 7.41 -3.04
C THR A 138 -14.29 7.79 -1.58
N THR A 139 -13.80 8.93 -1.09
CA THR A 139 -13.98 9.38 0.31
C THR A 139 -15.47 9.46 0.73
N PRO A 140 -16.40 9.98 -0.10
CA PRO A 140 -17.83 10.04 0.25
C PRO A 140 -18.49 8.67 0.52
N THR A 141 -17.87 7.58 0.09
CA THR A 141 -18.37 6.22 0.35
C THR A 141 -18.27 5.83 1.83
N PHE A 142 -17.43 6.51 2.60
CA PHE A 142 -17.18 6.26 4.03
C PHE A 142 -17.84 7.28 4.97
N THR A 143 -18.82 8.05 4.50
CA THR A 143 -19.60 8.97 5.36
C THR A 143 -20.35 8.22 6.45
N GLY A 144 -20.59 8.86 7.59
CA GLY A 144 -21.29 8.24 8.74
C GLY A 144 -22.64 7.62 8.36
N LYS A 145 -23.40 8.27 7.46
CA LYS A 145 -24.65 7.72 6.92
C LYS A 145 -24.45 6.41 6.15
N LYS A 146 -23.45 6.34 5.26
CA LYS A 146 -23.15 5.14 4.47
C LYS A 146 -22.61 4.01 5.36
N MET A 147 -21.74 4.34 6.32
CA MET A 147 -21.26 3.37 7.32
C MET A 147 -22.41 2.80 8.14
N LYS A 148 -23.37 3.64 8.57
CA LYS A 148 -24.58 3.17 9.27
C LYS A 148 -25.43 2.25 8.41
N MET A 149 -25.55 2.51 7.10
CA MET A 149 -26.26 1.61 6.18
C MET A 149 -25.58 0.23 6.06
N MET A 150 -24.24 0.18 6.13
CA MET A 150 -23.48 -1.08 6.12
C MET A 150 -23.46 -1.81 7.48
N SER A 151 -23.78 -1.13 8.58
CA SER A 151 -23.73 -1.72 9.93
C SER A 151 -24.57 -2.99 10.10
N GLY A 152 -25.71 -3.10 9.42
CA GLY A 152 -26.53 -4.32 9.45
C GLY A 152 -25.77 -5.55 8.97
N ILE A 153 -24.91 -5.38 7.96
CA ILE A 153 -24.05 -6.45 7.41
C ILE A 153 -23.03 -6.90 8.45
N LEU A 154 -22.43 -5.93 9.16
CA LEU A 154 -21.44 -6.20 10.20
C LEU A 154 -22.08 -6.89 11.41
N ASN A 155 -23.29 -6.48 11.78
CA ASN A 155 -24.04 -7.10 12.88
C ASN A 155 -24.35 -8.57 12.60
N GLU A 156 -24.79 -8.94 11.39
CA GLU A 156 -25.00 -10.36 11.02
C GLU A 156 -23.72 -11.20 11.21
N GLY A 157 -22.56 -10.65 10.83
CA GLY A 157 -21.27 -11.29 11.03
C GLY A 157 -20.90 -11.41 12.50
N ALA A 158 -21.21 -10.38 13.30
CA ALA A 158 -20.91 -10.32 14.72
C ALA A 158 -21.79 -11.29 15.51
N ASP A 159 -23.07 -11.41 15.17
CA ASP A 159 -23.99 -12.38 15.78
C ASP A 159 -23.46 -13.81 15.60
N THR A 160 -22.99 -14.14 14.39
CA THR A 160 -22.35 -15.44 14.10
C THR A 160 -21.08 -15.66 14.93
N MET A 161 -20.29 -14.61 15.16
CA MET A 161 -19.07 -14.67 15.96
C MET A 161 -19.40 -14.89 17.45
N VAL A 162 -20.44 -14.23 17.95
CA VAL A 162 -20.93 -14.39 19.32
C VAL A 162 -21.49 -15.80 19.54
N GLU A 163 -22.26 -16.34 18.60
CA GLU A 163 -22.73 -17.73 18.66
C GLU A 163 -21.57 -18.72 18.84
N LYS A 164 -20.48 -18.53 18.07
CA LYS A 164 -19.27 -19.36 18.19
C LYS A 164 -18.57 -19.22 19.53
N LEU A 165 -18.44 -17.99 20.02
CA LEU A 165 -17.87 -17.71 21.34
C LEU A 165 -18.65 -18.44 22.44
N LEU A 166 -19.99 -18.37 22.39
CA LEU A 166 -20.85 -19.06 23.35
C LEU A 166 -20.69 -20.58 23.25
N GLN A 167 -20.65 -21.15 22.05
CA GLN A 167 -20.42 -22.59 21.85
C GLN A 167 -19.10 -23.06 22.45
N SER A 168 -18.01 -22.32 22.24
CA SER A 168 -16.70 -22.68 22.82
C SER A 168 -16.63 -22.54 24.35
N CYS A 169 -17.52 -21.74 24.96
CA CYS A 169 -17.62 -21.67 26.43
C CYS A 169 -18.21 -22.97 27.03
N ASP A 170 -19.02 -23.69 26.27
CA ASP A 170 -19.58 -24.99 26.68
C ASP A 170 -18.58 -26.14 26.48
N GLU A 171 -17.49 -25.91 25.75
CA GLU A 171 -16.38 -26.83 25.53
C GLU A 171 -15.24 -26.57 26.54
N ASP A 172 -13.98 -26.66 26.12
CA ASP A 172 -12.78 -26.43 26.91
C ASP A 172 -12.38 -24.95 27.05
N GLY A 173 -13.21 -24.02 26.53
CA GLY A 173 -13.08 -22.58 26.75
C GLY A 173 -11.91 -21.90 26.05
N ASN A 174 -11.10 -22.64 25.28
CA ASN A 174 -9.95 -22.11 24.55
C ASN A 174 -10.36 -21.72 23.13
N ILE A 175 -10.05 -20.49 22.73
CA ILE A 175 -10.38 -19.96 21.41
C ILE A 175 -9.15 -19.27 20.82
N ASP A 176 -8.85 -19.58 19.57
CA ASP A 176 -7.90 -18.81 18.79
C ASP A 176 -8.54 -17.47 18.38
N SER A 177 -8.13 -16.39 19.05
CA SER A 177 -8.63 -15.04 18.76
C SER A 177 -8.28 -14.56 17.35
N LEU A 178 -7.11 -14.96 16.82
CA LEU A 178 -6.70 -14.54 15.47
C LEU A 178 -7.59 -15.21 14.42
N GLU A 179 -7.95 -16.47 14.64
CA GLU A 179 -8.88 -17.18 13.78
C GLU A 179 -10.30 -16.59 13.87
N LEU A 180 -10.81 -16.40 15.09
CA LEU A 180 -12.15 -15.89 15.33
C LEU A 180 -12.37 -14.51 14.68
N PHE A 181 -11.52 -13.54 15.03
CA PHE A 181 -11.62 -12.18 14.50
C PHE A 181 -11.21 -12.14 13.02
N GLY A 182 -10.25 -12.97 12.60
CA GLY A 182 -9.85 -13.08 11.20
C GLY A 182 -11.00 -13.50 10.30
N SER A 183 -11.75 -14.55 10.66
CA SER A 183 -12.93 -14.97 9.90
C SER A 183 -14.04 -13.91 9.91
N PHE A 184 -14.31 -13.29 11.06
CA PHE A 184 -15.30 -12.20 11.13
C PHE A 184 -14.95 -11.03 10.20
N VAL A 185 -13.67 -10.60 10.19
CA VAL A 185 -13.19 -9.51 9.32
C VAL A 185 -13.26 -9.93 7.85
N MET A 186 -12.90 -11.16 7.52
CA MET A 186 -12.98 -11.67 6.14
C MET A 186 -14.43 -11.69 5.61
N ASP A 187 -15.39 -12.15 6.42
CA ASP A 187 -16.81 -12.13 6.05
C ASP A 187 -17.34 -10.70 5.90
N SER A 188 -16.93 -9.81 6.82
CA SER A 188 -17.29 -8.39 6.77
C SER A 188 -16.79 -7.71 5.50
N VAL A 189 -15.52 -7.96 5.11
CA VAL A 189 -14.92 -7.42 3.89
C VAL A 189 -15.55 -8.05 2.64
N ALA A 190 -15.77 -9.37 2.61
CA ALA A 190 -16.42 -10.02 1.47
C ALA A 190 -17.84 -9.46 1.24
N SER A 191 -18.58 -9.25 2.33
CA SER A 191 -19.97 -8.82 2.29
C SER A 191 -20.11 -7.33 2.00
N CYS A 192 -19.33 -6.46 2.67
CA CYS A 192 -19.38 -5.01 2.47
C CYS A 192 -18.61 -4.56 1.22
N GLY A 193 -17.46 -5.18 0.94
CA GLY A 193 -16.58 -4.84 -0.19
C GLY A 193 -17.12 -5.37 -1.51
N PHE A 194 -17.40 -6.68 -1.57
CA PHE A 194 -17.73 -7.40 -2.81
C PHE A 194 -19.22 -7.75 -2.95
N GLY A 195 -20.01 -7.55 -1.89
CA GLY A 195 -21.42 -7.98 -1.85
C GLY A 195 -21.60 -9.49 -1.77
N LEU A 196 -20.55 -10.21 -1.35
CA LEU A 196 -20.55 -11.67 -1.26
C LEU A 196 -20.80 -12.11 0.18
N LYS A 197 -21.81 -12.96 0.39
CA LYS A 197 -21.98 -13.64 1.67
C LYS A 197 -21.04 -14.85 1.72
N VAL A 198 -19.82 -14.61 2.15
CA VAL A 198 -18.87 -15.65 2.54
C VAL A 198 -19.20 -16.01 3.99
N ASN A 199 -19.25 -17.29 4.30
CA ASN A 199 -19.52 -17.79 5.65
C ASN A 199 -18.23 -18.41 6.20
N SER A 200 -17.13 -17.63 6.18
CA SER A 200 -15.79 -18.08 6.56
C SER A 200 -15.68 -18.48 8.01
N GLN A 201 -16.62 -18.00 8.82
CA GLN A 201 -16.76 -18.46 10.18
C GLN A 201 -17.11 -19.95 10.21
N LYS A 202 -17.99 -20.46 9.34
CA LYS A 202 -18.37 -21.89 9.33
C LYS A 202 -17.56 -22.73 8.33
N ASP A 203 -17.18 -22.15 7.19
CA ASP A 203 -16.43 -22.82 6.12
C ASP A 203 -15.08 -22.12 5.89
N LYS A 204 -14.02 -22.70 6.46
CA LYS A 204 -12.65 -22.15 6.40
C LYS A 204 -11.98 -22.39 5.04
N ASP A 205 -12.47 -23.34 4.25
CA ASP A 205 -11.88 -23.73 2.96
C ASP A 205 -12.42 -22.91 1.78
N HIS A 206 -13.31 -21.95 2.06
CA HIS A 206 -13.85 -21.07 1.04
C HIS A 206 -12.73 -20.35 0.27
N LEU A 207 -12.79 -20.41 -1.06
CA LEU A 207 -11.74 -19.94 -1.97
C LEU A 207 -11.35 -18.47 -1.75
N PHE A 208 -12.32 -17.62 -1.37
CA PHE A 208 -12.10 -16.22 -1.03
C PHE A 208 -11.13 -16.05 0.16
N ILE A 209 -11.29 -16.87 1.22
CA ILE A 209 -10.45 -16.82 2.41
C ILE A 209 -9.04 -17.28 2.07
N LYS A 210 -8.92 -18.38 1.33
CA LYS A 210 -7.64 -18.96 0.94
C LYS A 210 -6.81 -17.97 0.12
N ASN A 211 -7.42 -17.29 -0.84
CA ASN A 211 -6.75 -16.26 -1.64
C ASN A 211 -6.42 -15.01 -0.82
N GLY A 212 -7.32 -14.58 0.09
CA GLY A 212 -7.07 -13.44 0.98
C GLY A 212 -5.91 -13.69 1.95
N LYS A 213 -5.86 -14.86 2.60
CA LYS A 213 -4.74 -15.26 3.47
C LYS A 213 -3.42 -15.27 2.71
N ARG A 214 -3.39 -15.89 1.53
CA ARG A 214 -2.21 -15.95 0.68
C ARG A 214 -1.74 -14.56 0.23
N PHE A 215 -2.66 -13.62 -0.02
CA PHE A 215 -2.32 -12.22 -0.32
C PHE A 215 -1.57 -11.55 0.84
N PHE A 216 -2.11 -11.65 2.06
CA PHE A 216 -1.49 -11.03 3.23
C PHE A 216 -0.19 -11.73 3.65
N GLU A 217 -0.14 -13.07 3.60
CA GLU A 217 1.10 -13.83 3.80
C GLU A 217 2.19 -13.40 2.81
N PHE A 218 1.83 -13.18 1.55
CA PHE A 218 2.79 -12.69 0.56
C PHE A 218 3.29 -11.28 0.91
N ILE A 219 2.41 -10.35 1.28
CA ILE A 219 2.81 -8.96 1.61
C ILE A 219 3.70 -8.91 2.85
N PHE A 220 3.34 -9.63 3.90
CA PHE A 220 4.01 -9.49 5.21
C PHE A 220 5.16 -10.48 5.41
N ASN A 221 5.08 -11.68 4.84
CA ASN A 221 6.03 -12.77 5.15
C ASN A 221 6.99 -13.09 4.00
N SER A 222 6.85 -12.49 2.80
CA SER A 222 7.77 -12.74 1.69
C SER A 222 9.05 -11.89 1.81
N PRO A 223 10.23 -12.49 2.05
CA PRO A 223 11.48 -11.74 2.15
C PRO A 223 11.85 -11.10 0.81
N VAL A 224 11.48 -11.74 -0.31
CA VAL A 224 11.69 -11.23 -1.66
C VAL A 224 10.84 -9.98 -1.90
N PHE A 225 9.56 -10.01 -1.51
CA PHE A 225 8.69 -8.84 -1.63
C PHE A 225 9.23 -7.66 -0.83
N MET A 226 9.65 -7.90 0.42
CA MET A 226 10.24 -6.86 1.27
C MET A 226 11.54 -6.32 0.68
N ALA A 227 12.45 -7.18 0.25
CA ALA A 227 13.74 -6.78 -0.33
C ALA A 227 13.55 -5.93 -1.60
N VAL A 228 12.72 -6.39 -2.53
CA VAL A 228 12.45 -5.65 -3.78
C VAL A 228 11.70 -4.35 -3.49
N SER A 229 10.76 -4.34 -2.54
CA SER A 229 9.97 -3.15 -2.20
C SER A 229 10.82 -1.93 -1.86
N PHE A 230 11.98 -2.13 -1.23
CA PHE A 230 12.89 -1.04 -0.86
C PHE A 230 13.95 -0.70 -1.94
N MET A 231 13.93 -1.35 -3.11
CA MET A 231 14.84 -1.10 -4.24
C MET A 231 14.15 -0.28 -5.36
N PRO A 232 14.02 1.05 -5.23
CA PRO A 232 13.28 1.86 -6.21
C PRO A 232 13.91 1.84 -7.62
N PHE A 233 15.22 1.59 -7.73
CA PHE A 233 15.92 1.50 -9.01
C PHE A 233 15.50 0.27 -9.84
N LEU A 234 14.90 -0.75 -9.23
CA LEU A 234 14.35 -1.90 -9.96
C LEU A 234 13.00 -1.57 -10.61
N ARG A 235 12.31 -0.49 -10.21
CA ARG A 235 10.97 -0.18 -10.73
C ARG A 235 10.90 -0.10 -12.26
N PRO A 236 11.81 0.60 -12.97
CA PRO A 236 11.76 0.65 -14.43
C PRO A 236 11.99 -0.72 -15.07
N VAL A 237 12.87 -1.54 -14.47
CA VAL A 237 13.18 -2.89 -14.94
C VAL A 237 11.97 -3.81 -14.76
N VAL A 238 11.36 -3.81 -13.58
CA VAL A 238 10.15 -4.60 -13.25
C VAL A 238 9.01 -4.23 -14.21
N LYS A 239 8.81 -2.93 -14.47
CA LYS A 239 7.80 -2.46 -15.45
C LYS A 239 8.12 -2.88 -16.87
N PHE A 240 9.38 -2.77 -17.31
CA PHE A 240 9.80 -3.13 -18.66
C PHE A 240 9.57 -4.61 -18.96
N PHE A 241 9.92 -5.50 -18.02
CA PHE A 241 9.71 -6.95 -18.16
C PHE A 241 8.28 -7.39 -17.78
N ASN A 242 7.40 -6.48 -17.39
CA ASN A 242 6.06 -6.76 -16.88
C ASN A 242 6.05 -7.85 -15.79
N PHE A 243 7.05 -7.77 -14.90
CA PHE A 243 7.18 -8.70 -13.80
C PHE A 243 6.24 -8.28 -12.66
N SER A 244 5.31 -9.16 -12.28
CA SER A 244 4.45 -8.93 -11.13
C SER A 244 5.08 -9.55 -9.90
N LEU A 245 5.31 -8.73 -8.87
CA LEU A 245 5.69 -9.25 -7.56
C LEU A 245 4.51 -9.98 -6.93
N PHE A 246 3.28 -9.48 -7.10
CA PHE A 246 2.09 -10.12 -6.55
C PHE A 246 1.81 -11.49 -7.19
N PRO A 247 1.30 -12.46 -6.41
CA PRO A 247 0.80 -13.72 -6.95
C PRO A 247 -0.30 -13.46 -7.98
N LYS A 248 0.00 -13.69 -9.26
CA LYS A 248 -0.89 -13.33 -10.37
C LYS A 248 -2.25 -14.01 -10.26
N ASP A 249 -2.28 -15.25 -9.81
CA ASP A 249 -3.50 -16.03 -9.60
C ASP A 249 -4.41 -15.44 -8.53
N VAL A 250 -3.84 -14.89 -7.46
CA VAL A 250 -4.61 -14.20 -6.41
C VAL A 250 -5.20 -12.89 -6.95
N ILE A 251 -4.40 -12.09 -7.67
CA ILE A 251 -4.89 -10.84 -8.28
C ILE A 251 -5.98 -11.11 -9.33
N HIS A 252 -5.79 -12.14 -10.16
CA HIS A 252 -6.80 -12.57 -11.14
C HIS A 252 -8.08 -13.02 -10.46
N PHE A 253 -8.00 -13.80 -9.38
CA PHE A 253 -9.18 -14.23 -8.63
C PHE A 253 -10.03 -13.06 -8.15
N PHE A 254 -9.43 -12.06 -7.49
CA PHE A 254 -10.18 -10.89 -7.00
C PHE A 254 -10.68 -9.99 -8.13
N THR A 255 -9.90 -9.86 -9.22
CA THR A 255 -10.34 -9.13 -10.42
C THR A 255 -11.58 -9.78 -11.04
N ASP A 256 -11.55 -11.10 -11.22
CA ASP A 256 -12.66 -11.88 -11.80
C ASP A 256 -13.92 -11.84 -10.92
N VAL A 257 -13.73 -11.94 -9.60
CA VAL A 257 -14.83 -11.85 -8.63
C VAL A 257 -15.51 -10.48 -8.72
N THR A 258 -14.71 -9.41 -8.71
CA THR A 258 -15.24 -8.04 -8.80
C THR A 258 -15.92 -7.79 -10.13
N GLU A 259 -15.32 -8.24 -11.24
CA GLU A 259 -15.89 -8.06 -12.57
C GLU A 259 -17.25 -8.78 -12.72
N LYS A 260 -17.35 -10.02 -12.22
CA LYS A 260 -18.62 -10.77 -12.19
C LYS A 260 -19.65 -10.08 -11.31
N ALA A 261 -19.25 -9.55 -10.15
CA ALA A 261 -20.15 -8.83 -9.26
C ALA A 261 -20.68 -7.53 -9.90
N VAL A 262 -19.83 -6.78 -10.59
CA VAL A 262 -20.23 -5.58 -11.35
C VAL A 262 -21.20 -5.96 -12.48
N ALA A 263 -20.86 -6.95 -13.30
CA ALA A 263 -21.70 -7.39 -14.42
C ALA A 263 -23.07 -7.89 -13.99
N LEU A 264 -23.15 -8.61 -12.86
CA LEU A 264 -24.42 -9.08 -12.29
C LEU A 264 -25.32 -7.92 -11.87
N ARG A 265 -24.76 -6.85 -11.29
CA ARG A 265 -25.51 -5.68 -10.84
C ARG A 265 -25.95 -4.79 -11.99
N GLU A 266 -25.09 -4.63 -13.01
CA GLU A 266 -25.44 -3.91 -14.23
C GLU A 266 -26.58 -4.60 -14.99
N SER A 267 -26.64 -5.95 -14.97
CA SER A 267 -27.71 -6.72 -15.60
C SER A 267 -29.01 -6.82 -14.78
N HIS A 268 -28.95 -6.67 -13.45
CA HIS A 268 -30.11 -6.77 -12.55
C HIS A 268 -30.24 -5.55 -11.61
N PRO A 269 -30.72 -4.39 -12.12
CA PRO A 269 -30.79 -3.14 -11.35
C PRO A 269 -31.68 -3.20 -10.09
N SER A 270 -32.57 -4.19 -9.99
CA SER A 270 -33.46 -4.40 -8.84
C SER A 270 -32.78 -5.05 -7.62
N ARG A 271 -31.57 -5.62 -7.77
CA ARG A 271 -30.81 -6.28 -6.70
C ARG A 271 -29.71 -5.38 -6.10
N GLN A 272 -30.01 -4.10 -5.90
CA GLN A 272 -29.05 -3.16 -5.32
C GLN A 272 -29.00 -3.27 -3.80
N ARG A 273 -27.89 -3.79 -3.29
CA ARG A 273 -27.51 -3.72 -1.87
C ARG A 273 -26.65 -2.47 -1.67
N VAL A 274 -26.86 -1.76 -0.56
CA VAL A 274 -26.00 -0.62 -0.21
C VAL A 274 -24.73 -1.14 0.43
N ASP A 275 -23.71 -1.34 -0.41
CA ASP A 275 -22.38 -1.80 -0.05
C ASP A 275 -21.31 -0.99 -0.82
N PHE A 276 -20.04 -1.19 -0.49
CA PHE A 276 -18.93 -0.41 -1.04
C PHE A 276 -18.86 -0.50 -2.58
N LEU A 277 -19.03 -1.69 -3.14
CA LEU A 277 -19.05 -1.88 -4.60
C LEU A 277 -20.17 -1.08 -5.28
N GLN A 278 -21.37 -1.01 -4.67
CA GLN A 278 -22.45 -0.22 -5.24
C GLN A 278 -22.11 1.27 -5.24
N LEU A 279 -21.48 1.76 -4.17
CA LEU A 279 -21.05 3.16 -4.07
C LEU A 279 -19.97 3.49 -5.13
N LEU A 280 -19.05 2.56 -5.40
CA LEU A 280 -18.07 2.72 -6.49
C LEU A 280 -18.73 2.73 -7.88
N ILE A 281 -19.73 1.87 -8.11
CA ILE A 281 -20.50 1.85 -9.36
C ILE A 281 -21.27 3.17 -9.54
N ASP A 282 -21.89 3.68 -8.47
CA ASP A 282 -22.60 4.96 -8.50
C ASP A 282 -21.65 6.14 -8.76
N ALA A 283 -20.43 6.08 -8.22
CA ALA A 283 -19.37 7.06 -8.46
C ALA A 283 -18.88 7.04 -9.92
N LYS A 284 -18.66 5.85 -10.50
CA LYS A 284 -18.35 5.66 -11.92
C LYS A 284 -19.47 6.23 -12.82
N ASN A 285 -20.72 6.00 -12.46
CA ASN A 285 -21.89 6.41 -13.25
C ASN A 285 -22.31 7.88 -13.02
N GLY A 286 -21.60 8.63 -12.19
CA GLY A 286 -21.94 10.02 -11.86
C GLY A 286 -23.23 10.19 -11.07
N LYS A 287 -23.73 9.12 -10.45
CA LYS A 287 -24.92 9.11 -9.58
C LYS A 287 -24.59 9.41 -8.12
N SER A 288 -23.31 9.31 -7.76
CA SER A 288 -22.83 9.85 -6.50
C SER A 288 -23.06 11.36 -6.53
N LYS A 289 -24.07 11.84 -5.80
CA LYS A 289 -24.09 13.25 -5.40
C LYS A 289 -22.77 13.43 -4.64
N MET A 290 -21.76 14.03 -5.28
CA MET A 290 -20.63 14.61 -4.55
C MET A 290 -21.25 15.36 -3.39
N ALA A 291 -20.69 15.17 -2.19
CA ALA A 291 -21.06 15.86 -0.98
C ALA A 291 -21.67 17.21 -1.35
N SER A 292 -23.00 17.33 -1.24
CA SER A 292 -23.58 18.66 -1.18
C SER A 292 -22.81 19.39 -0.10
N GLU A 293 -22.52 20.66 -0.31
CA GLU A 293 -21.72 21.57 0.53
C GLU A 293 -22.16 21.65 2.03
N ASN A 294 -23.04 20.76 2.50
CA ASN A 294 -23.65 20.70 3.82
C ASN A 294 -23.42 19.38 4.58
N ASP A 295 -22.51 18.49 4.17
CA ASP A 295 -22.09 17.39 5.07
C ASP A 295 -21.07 17.96 6.09
N GLU A 296 -21.58 18.67 7.10
CA GLU A 296 -20.83 19.21 8.26
C GLU A 296 -20.12 18.11 9.09
N ASP A 297 -20.36 16.84 8.77
CA ASP A 297 -19.80 15.66 9.43
C ASP A 297 -18.57 15.06 8.73
N ASP A 298 -18.00 15.71 7.70
CA ASP A 298 -16.70 15.27 7.16
C ASP A 298 -15.56 15.61 8.13
N ILE A 299 -15.37 14.69 9.08
CA ILE A 299 -14.30 14.71 10.08
C ILE A 299 -12.94 15.00 9.43
N HIS A 300 -12.68 14.51 8.22
CA HIS A 300 -11.43 14.74 7.51
C HIS A 300 -11.23 16.23 7.23
N ASN A 301 -12.20 16.88 6.58
CA ASN A 301 -12.10 18.31 6.25
C ASN A 301 -12.06 19.20 7.50
N LYS A 302 -12.79 18.83 8.57
CA LYS A 302 -12.73 19.54 9.85
C LYS A 302 -11.32 19.52 10.46
N TYR A 303 -10.66 18.37 10.51
CA TYR A 303 -9.31 18.26 11.08
C TYR A 303 -8.27 19.08 10.30
N PHE A 304 -8.32 19.10 8.97
CA PHE A 304 -7.39 19.91 8.17
C PHE A 304 -7.63 21.41 8.34
N LYS A 305 -8.90 21.84 8.44
CA LYS A 305 -9.27 23.24 8.74
C LYS A 305 -8.78 23.67 10.13
N ASP A 306 -9.05 22.88 11.16
CA ASP A 306 -8.64 23.16 12.54
C ASP A 306 -7.11 23.22 12.69
N ALA A 307 -6.38 22.52 11.81
CA ALA A 307 -4.92 22.52 11.79
C ALA A 307 -4.30 23.66 10.95
N GLY A 308 -5.10 24.50 10.30
CA GLY A 308 -4.65 25.65 9.51
C GLY A 308 -4.10 25.32 8.12
N ALA A 309 -4.59 24.25 7.48
CA ALA A 309 -4.21 23.92 6.10
C ALA A 309 -4.95 24.81 5.08
N ASP A 310 -4.21 25.37 4.11
CA ASP A 310 -4.79 26.17 3.01
C ASP A 310 -5.56 25.30 2.00
N GLU A 311 -6.86 25.56 1.81
CA GLU A 311 -7.76 24.77 0.92
C GLU A 311 -7.68 25.13 -0.58
N ASN A 312 -6.72 25.94 -1.01
CA ASN A 312 -6.72 26.49 -2.37
C ASN A 312 -6.05 25.58 -3.42
N ILE A 313 -6.66 24.42 -3.76
CA ILE A 313 -6.38 23.74 -5.04
C ILE A 313 -7.65 23.12 -5.61
N SER A 314 -8.46 23.95 -6.28
CA SER A 314 -9.48 23.53 -7.23
C SER A 314 -8.82 23.29 -8.60
N THR A 315 -8.80 22.03 -9.04
CA THR A 315 -8.56 21.71 -10.46
C THR A 315 -9.74 20.91 -10.98
N LYS A 316 -10.34 21.39 -12.07
CA LYS A 316 -11.33 20.66 -12.88
C LYS A 316 -10.69 19.36 -13.39
N THR A 317 -10.81 18.29 -12.63
CA THR A 317 -10.35 16.96 -13.02
C THR A 317 -11.56 16.08 -13.33
N GLN A 318 -11.38 15.12 -14.25
CA GLN A 318 -12.36 14.09 -14.61
C GLN A 318 -13.14 13.59 -13.39
N LYS A 319 -14.48 13.66 -13.45
CA LYS A 319 -15.37 13.52 -12.29
C LYS A 319 -15.71 12.08 -11.91
N TYR A 320 -15.22 11.08 -12.64
CA TYR A 320 -15.68 9.69 -12.57
C TYR A 320 -14.51 8.72 -12.58
N LEU A 321 -14.69 7.56 -11.94
CA LEU A 321 -13.75 6.44 -12.00
C LEU A 321 -13.82 5.74 -13.36
N THR A 322 -12.67 5.31 -13.88
CA THR A 322 -12.63 4.35 -14.99
C THR A 322 -13.01 2.94 -14.50
N ARG A 323 -13.28 2.02 -15.42
CA ARG A 323 -13.53 0.60 -15.07
C ARG A 323 -12.33 -0.03 -14.38
N GLU A 324 -11.12 0.25 -14.86
CA GLU A 324 -9.88 -0.25 -14.24
C GLU A 324 -9.67 0.32 -12.83
N GLU A 325 -9.94 1.60 -12.62
CA GLU A 325 -9.85 2.23 -11.29
C GLU A 325 -10.89 1.65 -10.33
N LEU A 326 -12.12 1.39 -10.81
CA LEU A 326 -13.17 0.74 -10.01
C LEU A 326 -12.74 -0.67 -9.59
N LEU A 327 -12.24 -1.48 -10.53
CA LEU A 327 -11.76 -2.83 -10.25
C LEU A 327 -10.55 -2.83 -9.30
N ALA A 328 -9.69 -1.81 -9.37
CA ALA A 328 -8.51 -1.71 -8.52
C ALA A 328 -8.79 -1.23 -7.09
N GLN A 329 -9.97 -0.65 -6.83
CA GLN A 329 -10.36 -0.25 -5.46
C GLN A 329 -10.99 -1.38 -4.65
N ASN A 330 -11.39 -2.48 -5.29
CA ASN A 330 -12.03 -3.63 -4.64
C ASN A 330 -11.03 -4.79 -4.54
#